data_AF-A0A7C5GAS3-F1
#
_entry.id   AF-A0A7C5GAS3-F1
#
_cell.length_a   1.000
_cell.length_b   1.000
_cell.length_c   1.000
_cell.angle_alpha   90.00
_cell.angle_beta   90.00
_cell.angle_gamma   90.00
#
_symmetry.space_group_name_H-M   'P 1'
#
loop_
_entity.id
_entity.type
_entity.pdbx_description
1 polymer ?
#
loop_
_entity_poly.entity_id
_entity_poly.type
_entity_poly.pdbx_seq_one_letter_code
_entity_poly.pdbx_strand_id
1 'polypeptide(L)'
;MEKFFLKFLGFFLILAGVCFIFFSLYLSFKVFFGKENPPLIFKETIREKKEEKTISQKNLDPEKILQIQSQAALKEALSEILPEEKVNKFLNLSVFSLFIFILIFASSQMVAMGLKLINLNAEKWRG
;
A
#
# COMPACT_ATOMS: atom_id res chain seq x y z
N MET A 1 37.66 22.32 0.54
CA MET A 1 37.01 21.15 1.18
C MET A 1 35.53 21.02 0.78
N GLU A 2 34.74 22.09 0.81
CA GLU A 2 33.29 22.07 0.50
C GLU A 2 32.93 21.46 -0.86
N LYS A 3 33.73 21.70 -1.91
CA LYS A 3 33.49 21.16 -3.26
C LYS A 3 33.60 19.64 -3.34
N PHE A 4 34.48 19.04 -2.54
CA PHE A 4 34.62 17.58 -2.45
C PHE A 4 33.42 16.98 -1.72
N PHE A 5 32.98 17.64 -0.65
CA PHE A 5 31.81 17.23 0.12
C PHE A 5 30.52 17.23 -0.70
N LEU A 6 30.26 18.26 -1.52
CA LEU A 6 29.07 18.31 -2.38
C LEU A 6 29.06 17.22 -3.45
N LYS A 7 30.21 16.92 -4.05
CA LYS A 7 30.34 15.81 -5.02
C LYS A 7 30.15 14.45 -4.36
N PHE A 8 30.72 14.27 -3.17
CA PHE A 8 30.56 13.05 -2.38
C PHE A 8 29.10 12.84 -1.99
N LEU A 9 28.42 13.88 -1.50
CA LEU A 9 27.01 13.83 -1.12
C LEU A 9 26.10 13.56 -2.34
N GLY A 10 26.40 14.17 -3.49
CA GLY A 10 25.68 13.92 -4.73
C GLY A 10 25.81 12.47 -5.21
N PHE A 11 27.04 11.93 -5.18
CA PHE A 11 27.28 10.53 -5.51
C PHE A 11 26.57 9.57 -4.54
N PHE A 12 26.61 9.88 -3.23
CA PHE A 12 25.90 9.12 -2.22
C PHE A 12 24.38 9.10 -2.46
N LEU A 13 23.79 10.24 -2.83
CA LEU A 13 22.36 10.35 -3.17
C LEU A 13 21.98 9.50 -4.38
N ILE A 14 22.82 9.48 -5.42
CA ILE A 14 22.62 8.65 -6.61
C ILE A 14 22.67 7.17 -6.22
N LEU A 15 23.71 6.77 -5.46
CA LEU A 15 23.87 5.40 -5.02
C LEU A 15 22.69 4.94 -4.16
N ALA A 16 22.26 5.77 -3.21
CA ALA A 16 21.09 5.50 -2.38
C ALA A 16 19.82 5.33 -3.22
N GLY A 17 19.54 6.24 -4.15
CA GLY A 17 18.37 6.16 -5.03
C GLY A 17 18.38 4.88 -5.88
N VAL A 18 19.52 4.50 -6.45
CA VAL A 18 19.66 3.24 -7.20
C VAL A 18 19.42 2.03 -6.30
N CYS A 19 19.99 2.00 -5.10
CA CYS A 19 19.75 0.94 -4.13
C CYS A 19 18.25 0.81 -3.78
N PHE A 20 17.54 1.93 -3.59
CA PHE A 20 16.10 1.90 -3.33
C PHE A 20 15.28 1.38 -4.51
N ILE A 21 15.69 1.62 -5.75
CA ILE A 21 15.04 1.01 -6.94
C ILE A 21 15.18 -0.50 -6.88
N PHE A 22 16.41 -1.03 -6.71
CA PHE A 22 16.63 -2.47 -6.61
C PHE A 22 15.88 -3.09 -5.43
N PHE A 23 15.87 -2.41 -4.29
CA PHE A 23 15.11 -2.84 -3.12
C PHE A 23 13.60 -2.90 -3.39
N SER A 24 13.04 -1.89 -4.05
CA SER A 24 11.62 -1.84 -4.41
C SER A 24 11.23 -2.95 -5.38
N LEU A 25 12.08 -3.22 -6.38
CA LEU A 25 11.90 -4.34 -7.31
C LEU A 25 11.96 -5.68 -6.58
N TYR A 26 12.91 -5.85 -5.66
CA TYR A 26 13.03 -7.07 -4.86
C TYR A 26 11.80 -7.31 -3.99
N LEU A 27 11.28 -6.26 -3.34
CA LEU A 27 10.07 -6.35 -2.53
C LEU A 27 8.85 -6.69 -3.39
N SER A 28 8.71 -6.04 -4.55
CA SER A 28 7.65 -6.32 -5.52
C SER A 28 7.71 -7.75 -6.03
N PHE A 29 8.91 -8.27 -6.33
CA PHE A 29 9.13 -9.65 -6.76
C PHE A 29 8.68 -10.65 -5.69
N LYS A 30 9.01 -10.43 -4.41
CA LYS A 30 8.58 -11.32 -3.32
C LYS A 30 7.06 -11.40 -3.19
N VAL A 31 6.38 -10.26 -3.31
CA VAL A 31 4.92 -10.20 -3.24
C VAL A 31 4.27 -10.81 -4.48
N PHE A 32 4.81 -10.55 -5.68
CA PHE A 32 4.27 -11.08 -6.93
C PHE A 32 4.34 -12.60 -7.01
N PHE A 33 5.44 -13.20 -6.54
CA PHE A 33 5.60 -14.66 -6.50
C PHE A 33 4.97 -15.33 -5.26
N GLY A 34 4.22 -14.58 -4.45
CA GLY A 34 3.56 -15.11 -3.25
C GLY A 34 4.51 -15.62 -2.17
N LYS A 35 5.78 -15.21 -2.21
CA LYS A 35 6.78 -15.56 -1.18
C LYS A 35 6.53 -14.77 0.11
N GLU A 36 5.96 -13.58 0.00
CA GLU A 36 5.52 -12.74 1.12
C GLU A 36 4.14 -12.16 0.82
N ASN A 37 3.28 -12.08 1.84
CA ASN A 37 1.98 -11.44 1.69
C ASN A 37 2.15 -9.91 1.73
N PRO A 38 1.41 -9.16 0.90
CA PRO A 38 1.38 -7.71 1.01
C PRO A 38 0.88 -7.29 2.41
N PRO A 39 1.26 -6.11 2.90
CA PRO A 39 0.83 -5.62 4.20
C PRO A 39 -0.69 -5.70 4.33
N LEU A 40 -1.16 -6.45 5.34
CA LEU A 40 -2.58 -6.67 5.62
C LEU A 40 -3.17 -5.45 6.35
N ILE A 41 -3.42 -4.39 5.61
CA ILE A 41 -4.10 -3.18 6.09
C ILE A 41 -5.60 -3.46 6.23
N PHE A 42 -6.17 -4.12 5.23
CA PHE A 42 -7.53 -4.63 5.25
C PHE A 42 -7.49 -6.07 5.72
N LYS A 43 -7.91 -6.31 6.96
CA LYS A 43 -8.10 -7.65 7.51
C LYS A 43 -9.58 -8.00 7.42
N GLU A 44 -9.86 -9.26 7.16
CA GLU A 44 -11.17 -9.79 7.48
C GLU A 44 -11.39 -9.65 8.98
N THR A 45 -12.45 -8.95 9.37
CA THR A 45 -13.00 -9.04 10.72
C THR A 45 -13.71 -10.39 10.87
N ILE A 46 -12.97 -11.49 10.74
CA ILE A 46 -13.48 -12.79 11.15
C ILE A 46 -13.46 -12.80 12.68
N ARG A 47 -14.66 -12.57 13.24
CA ARG A 47 -15.12 -12.79 14.63
C ARG A 47 -15.12 -11.58 15.57
N GLU A 48 -16.08 -10.70 15.34
CA GLU A 48 -17.07 -10.35 16.39
C GLU A 48 -18.52 -10.64 15.94
N LYS A 49 -18.72 -11.46 14.91
CA LYS A 49 -20.03 -12.04 14.59
C LYS A 49 -20.20 -13.44 15.22
N LYS A 50 -19.64 -13.61 16.42
CA LYS A 50 -19.96 -14.71 17.34
C LYS A 50 -20.25 -14.19 18.75
N GLU A 51 -20.67 -12.93 18.89
CA GLU A 51 -21.76 -12.67 19.82
C GLU A 51 -23.04 -13.03 19.09
N GLU A 52 -23.46 -14.24 19.38
CA GLU A 52 -24.84 -14.69 19.38
C GLU A 52 -25.69 -13.59 20.06
N LYS A 53 -26.07 -12.55 19.31
CA LYS A 53 -27.33 -11.89 19.57
C LYS A 53 -28.38 -12.92 19.18
N THR A 54 -28.65 -13.85 20.10
CA THR A 54 -29.99 -14.29 20.41
C THR A 54 -30.78 -13.00 20.64
N ILE A 55 -31.20 -12.34 19.56
CA ILE A 55 -32.21 -11.30 19.62
C ILE A 55 -33.42 -12.07 20.09
N SER A 56 -33.68 -12.01 21.39
CA SER A 56 -34.87 -12.53 22.03
C SER A 56 -36.05 -12.03 21.20
N GLN A 57 -36.63 -12.94 20.42
CA GLN A 57 -37.60 -12.71 19.36
C GLN A 57 -38.99 -12.43 19.96
N LYS A 58 -39.02 -11.72 21.10
CA LYS A 58 -40.20 -11.60 21.95
C LYS A 58 -40.83 -10.19 21.94
N ASN A 59 -40.22 -9.18 21.32
CA ASN A 59 -40.79 -7.81 21.22
C ASN A 59 -40.18 -6.98 20.07
N LEU A 60 -40.24 -7.47 18.82
CA LEU A 60 -39.83 -6.67 17.66
C LEU A 60 -40.99 -6.49 16.68
N ASP A 61 -41.21 -5.24 16.32
CA ASP A 61 -42.17 -4.76 15.32
C ASP A 61 -42.00 -5.54 14.00
N PRO A 62 -43.08 -6.09 13.41
CA PRO A 62 -43.02 -6.88 12.17
C PRO A 62 -42.28 -6.17 11.02
N GLU A 63 -42.31 -4.84 10.96
CA GLU A 63 -41.58 -4.07 9.94
C GLU A 63 -40.05 -4.17 10.09
N LYS A 64 -39.54 -4.23 11.32
CA LYS A 64 -38.09 -4.37 11.59
C LYS A 64 -37.59 -5.77 11.23
N ILE A 65 -38.42 -6.79 11.37
CA ILE A 65 -38.07 -8.17 11.02
C ILE A 65 -37.90 -8.31 9.50
N LEU A 66 -38.78 -7.66 8.73
CA LEU A 66 -38.70 -7.64 7.26
C LEU A 66 -37.44 -6.91 6.76
N GLN A 67 -37.08 -5.78 7.37
CA GLN A 67 -35.85 -5.03 7.04
C GLN A 67 -34.57 -5.82 7.36
N ILE A 68 -34.56 -6.57 8.46
CA ILE A 68 -33.41 -7.40 8.84
C ILE A 68 -33.25 -8.58 7.88
N GLN A 69 -34.35 -9.24 7.49
CA GLN A 69 -34.29 -10.33 6.51
C GLN A 69 -33.87 -9.84 5.12
N SER A 70 -34.35 -8.69 4.66
CA SER A 70 -33.95 -8.13 3.37
C SER A 70 -32.48 -7.72 3.35
N GLN A 71 -31.97 -7.09 4.42
CA GLN A 71 -30.53 -6.82 4.55
C GLN A 71 -29.69 -8.09 4.61
N ALA A 72 -30.15 -9.13 5.30
CA ALA A 72 -29.43 -10.40 5.40
C ALA A 72 -29.34 -11.10 4.03
N ALA A 73 -30.45 -11.18 3.29
CA ALA A 73 -30.50 -11.77 1.95
C ALA A 73 -29.63 -11.00 0.94
N LEU A 74 -29.64 -9.65 1.03
CA LEU A 74 -28.77 -8.81 0.20
C LEU A 74 -27.30 -9.02 0.54
N LYS A 75 -26.96 -9.11 1.83
CA LYS A 75 -25.58 -9.35 2.26
C LYS A 75 -25.08 -10.72 1.81
N GLU A 76 -25.94 -11.74 1.86
CA GLU A 76 -25.61 -13.10 1.43
C GLU A 76 -25.35 -13.17 -0.08
N ALA A 77 -26.26 -12.59 -0.89
CA ALA A 77 -26.07 -12.47 -2.34
C ALA A 77 -24.81 -11.66 -2.71
N LEU A 78 -24.53 -10.57 -1.99
CA LEU A 78 -23.30 -9.78 -2.19
C LEU A 78 -22.04 -10.56 -1.82
N SER A 79 -22.07 -11.33 -0.73
CA SER A 79 -20.93 -12.14 -0.28
C SER A 79 -20.64 -13.33 -1.20
N GLU A 80 -21.66 -13.84 -1.90
CA GLU A 80 -21.52 -14.91 -2.90
C GLU A 80 -20.83 -14.40 -4.17
N ILE A 81 -21.12 -13.16 -4.58
CA ILE A 81 -20.53 -12.53 -5.77
C ILE A 81 -19.14 -11.92 -5.45
N LEU A 82 -19.00 -11.33 -4.26
CA LEU A 82 -17.77 -10.67 -3.79
C LEU A 82 -17.38 -11.21 -2.41
N PRO A 83 -16.61 -12.30 -2.35
CA PRO A 83 -16.06 -12.78 -1.09
C PRO A 83 -15.22 -11.66 -0.46
N GLU A 84 -15.52 -11.29 0.78
CA GLU A 84 -14.83 -10.23 1.52
C GLU A 84 -13.30 -10.45 1.50
N GLU A 85 -12.85 -11.71 1.55
CA GLU A 85 -11.45 -12.12 1.43
C GLU A 85 -10.77 -11.63 0.14
N LYS A 86 -11.44 -11.80 -1.01
CA LYS A 86 -10.88 -11.43 -2.33
C LYS A 86 -10.80 -9.92 -2.47
N VAL A 87 -11.81 -9.21 -1.96
CA VAL A 87 -11.84 -7.75 -1.94
C VAL A 87 -10.69 -7.22 -1.08
N ASN A 88 -10.56 -7.70 0.16
CA ASN A 88 -9.48 -7.28 1.06
C ASN A 88 -8.09 -7.56 0.48
N LYS A 89 -7.89 -8.73 -0.15
CA LYS A 89 -6.64 -9.07 -0.83
C LYS A 89 -6.33 -8.11 -1.98
N PHE A 90 -7.32 -7.76 -2.79
CA PHE A 90 -7.18 -6.79 -3.89
C PHE A 90 -6.83 -5.40 -3.38
N LEU A 91 -7.50 -4.92 -2.32
CA LEU A 91 -7.19 -3.62 -1.71
C LEU A 91 -5.78 -3.60 -1.12
N ASN A 92 -5.37 -4.65 -0.39
CA ASN A 92 -4.02 -4.75 0.17
C ASN A 92 -2.95 -4.73 -0.94
N LEU A 93 -3.17 -5.45 -2.04
CA LEU A 93 -2.28 -5.42 -3.19
C LEU A 93 -2.21 -4.02 -3.83
N SER A 94 -3.35 -3.33 -3.91
CA SER A 94 -3.44 -1.98 -4.49
C SER A 94 -2.66 -0.96 -3.65
N VAL A 95 -2.81 -1.00 -2.32
CA VAL A 95 -2.03 -0.12 -1.42
C VAL A 95 -0.55 -0.46 -1.49
N PHE A 96 -0.20 -1.75 -1.56
CA PHE A 96 1.19 -2.16 -1.77
C PHE A 96 1.76 -1.63 -3.10
N SER A 97 1.01 -1.71 -4.20
CA SER A 97 1.42 -1.15 -5.49
C SER A 97 1.64 0.36 -5.41
N LEU A 98 0.76 1.09 -4.72
CA LEU A 98 0.92 2.52 -4.51
C LEU A 98 2.19 2.83 -3.69
N PHE A 99 2.47 2.04 -2.67
CA PHE A 99 3.70 2.17 -1.88
C PHE A 99 4.96 1.95 -2.73
N ILE A 100 4.99 0.90 -3.55
CA ILE A 100 6.10 0.65 -4.48
C ILE A 100 6.26 1.81 -5.48
N PHE A 101 5.16 2.33 -6.01
CA PHE A 101 5.19 3.49 -6.91
C PHE A 101 5.82 4.72 -6.23
N ILE A 102 5.44 5.02 -4.99
CA ILE A 102 6.00 6.12 -4.21
C ILE A 102 7.51 5.92 -3.98
N LEU A 103 7.94 4.70 -3.66
CA LEU A 103 9.36 4.40 -3.49
C LEU A 103 10.16 4.63 -4.78
N ILE A 104 9.66 4.18 -5.93
CA ILE A 104 10.31 4.40 -7.23
C ILE A 104 10.37 5.90 -7.53
N PHE A 105 9.27 6.62 -7.31
CA PHE A 105 9.22 8.06 -7.51
C PHE A 105 10.23 8.81 -6.62
N ALA A 106 10.24 8.52 -5.31
CA ALA A 106 11.18 9.12 -4.37
C ALA A 106 12.64 8.81 -4.76
N SER A 107 12.93 7.58 -5.15
CA SER A 107 14.27 7.16 -5.59
C SER A 107 14.74 7.94 -6.81
N SER A 108 13.84 8.16 -7.78
CA SER A 108 14.15 8.97 -8.97
C SER A 108 14.50 10.41 -8.60
N GLN A 109 13.82 11.00 -7.62
CA GLN A 109 14.11 12.34 -7.13
C GLN A 109 15.46 12.40 -6.41
N MET A 110 15.83 11.37 -5.65
CA MET A 110 17.16 11.28 -5.02
C MET A 110 18.28 11.27 -6.07
N VAL A 111 18.14 10.49 -7.14
CA VAL A 111 19.11 10.46 -8.25
C VAL A 111 19.18 11.82 -8.95
N ALA A 112 18.03 12.42 -9.27
CA ALA A 112 17.97 13.73 -9.92
C ALA A 112 18.62 14.83 -9.06
N MET A 113 18.37 14.82 -7.75
CA MET A 113 18.99 15.74 -6.81
C MET A 113 20.49 15.50 -6.69
N GLY A 114 20.95 14.25 -6.61
CA GLY A 114 22.37 13.92 -6.61
C GLY A 114 23.11 14.40 -7.87
N LEU A 115 22.49 14.22 -9.05
CA LEU A 115 23.02 14.75 -10.32
C LEU A 115 23.09 16.28 -10.31
N LYS A 116 22.04 16.95 -9.81
CA LYS A 116 22.04 18.41 -9.65
C LYS A 116 23.17 18.87 -8.74
N LEU A 117 23.41 18.22 -7.61
CA LEU A 117 24.51 18.58 -6.68
C LEU A 117 25.89 18.47 -7.35
N ILE A 118 26.10 17.45 -8.18
CA ILE A 118 27.35 17.27 -8.92
C ILE A 118 27.50 18.37 -10.00
N ASN A 119 26.42 18.67 -10.73
CA ASN A 119 26.43 19.60 -11.86
C ASN A 119 26.39 21.08 -11.47
N LEU A 120 25.77 21.47 -10.34
CA LEU A 120 25.76 22.85 -9.83
C LEU A 120 27.18 23.40 -9.61
N ASN A 121 28.16 22.51 -9.41
CA ASN A 121 29.56 22.85 -9.29
C ASN A 121 30.27 23.01 -10.65
N ALA A 122 29.73 22.46 -11.74
CA ALA A 122 30.31 22.53 -13.08
C ALA A 122 29.99 23.85 -13.79
N GLU A 123 28.81 24.44 -13.58
CA GLU A 123 28.39 25.68 -14.26
C GLU A 123 29.01 26.97 -13.70
N LYS A 124 29.47 27.00 -12.44
CA LYS A 124 30.10 28.19 -11.83
C LYS A 124 31.42 28.64 -12.50
N TRP A 125 31.91 27.92 -13.51
CA TRP A 125 33.13 28.22 -14.27
C TRP A 125 32.89 28.61 -15.75
N ARG A 126 31.63 28.73 -16.19
CA ARG A 126 31.27 29.19 -17.54
C ARG A 126 30.69 30.61 -17.57
N GLY A 127 30.80 31.34 -16.48
CA GLY A 127 30.45 32.77 -16.37
C GLY A 127 31.67 33.59 -16.02
#